data_AF-A0A443HHS2-F1
#
_entry.id   AF-A0A443HHS2-F1
#
_cell.length_a   1.000
_cell.length_b   1.000
_cell.length_c   1.000
_cell.angle_alpha   90.00
_cell.angle_beta   90.00
_cell.angle_gamma   90.00
#
_symmetry.space_group_name_H-M   'P 1'
#
loop_
_entity.id
_entity.type
_entity.pdbx_description
1 polymer ?
#
loop_
_entity_poly.entity_id
_entity_poly.type
_entity_poly.pdbx_seq_one_letter_code
_entity_poly.pdbx_strand_id
1 'polypeptide(L)'
;MDEHPDLAPDNLFRYLPLHRVLICLPCQHAVQPSAVMRHLKEIHHLNHAQRKPFMEYASKFAIAGPQDVVPPDESHFPVPFLPVLNGLSCRFPGCEHLCVTTKRMRHHCLSVHQIAGREGLDWHPVKLQTFFKGNALRYFTNRSSAMPPADQPSASGSGNSSDTDLWSTRALSTPASEPTMFMTPLSPVALSRSDSNLFHHYVNFTYLTFSSDPAVQRVFKEIVPRLAAGFPFLMHGILACSALHLAYGDPSNRPRYVIDALHHQELAIPEFRSTIMHVNDDNGESILAFAFMLVVCSLGTEEGEGGNLFLFPSGTGNDSHTIHLLRAGCSMLSPVWSKISEGPLAPLSKLWRDDLCVSIDLDTDPLLNSLFSVLPDGPSTMGFWSESVYRSAAILLVEAFEFARQRGAAFTVWDALNAWPLRVPSEYLDLLQANHPGALLLLAYYFLLLQTLKPLWFFETRVSQLLDGICLRLQGNSPDNVWQLFLEIRAKSSL
;
A
#
# COMPACT_ATOMS: atom_id res chain seq x y z
N MET A 1 34.56 -11.89 20.97
CA MET A 1 34.11 -13.29 21.00
C MET A 1 32.99 -13.35 22.01
N ASP A 2 31.76 -13.16 21.55
CA ASP A 2 30.58 -13.53 22.33
C ASP A 2 29.96 -14.71 21.60
N GLU A 3 30.29 -15.90 22.09
CA GLU A 3 29.66 -17.15 21.68
C GLU A 3 28.24 -17.18 22.25
N HIS A 4 27.23 -16.96 21.40
CA HIS A 4 25.86 -17.35 21.73
C HIS A 4 25.78 -18.90 21.69
N PRO A 5 25.57 -19.58 22.83
CA PRO A 5 25.37 -21.01 22.84
C PRO A 5 23.96 -21.33 22.30
N ASP A 6 23.83 -22.40 21.52
CA ASP A 6 22.58 -23.02 21.02
C ASP A 6 21.86 -22.47 19.77
N LEU A 7 22.58 -21.91 18.78
CA LEU A 7 22.03 -21.61 17.43
C LEU A 7 21.99 -22.84 16.50
N ALA A 8 21.54 -23.99 17.00
CA ALA A 8 21.18 -25.11 16.12
C ALA A 8 19.83 -24.80 15.43
N PRO A 9 19.67 -25.06 14.12
CA PRO A 9 18.40 -24.82 13.42
C PRO A 9 17.18 -25.49 14.07
N ASP A 10 17.36 -26.67 14.66
CA ASP A 10 16.31 -27.43 15.37
C ASP A 10 15.82 -26.77 16.66
N ASN A 11 16.60 -25.85 17.23
CA ASN A 11 16.22 -25.08 18.43
C ASN A 11 15.44 -23.81 18.08
N LEU A 12 15.60 -23.30 16.85
CA LEU A 12 14.93 -22.09 16.39
C LEU A 12 13.65 -22.40 15.61
N PHE A 13 13.72 -23.41 14.73
CA PHE A 13 12.64 -23.77 13.84
C PHE A 13 12.12 -25.17 14.12
N ARG A 14 10.79 -25.31 14.03
CA ARG A 14 10.11 -26.60 14.10
C ARG A 14 9.20 -26.76 12.89
N TYR A 15 9.48 -27.75 12.05
CA TYR A 15 8.59 -28.09 10.94
C TYR A 15 7.42 -28.94 11.44
N LEU A 16 6.20 -28.56 11.07
CA LEU A 16 4.99 -29.34 11.31
C LEU A 16 4.52 -29.97 9.99
N PRO A 17 4.71 -31.29 9.79
CA PRO A 17 4.41 -31.96 8.52
C PRO A 17 2.95 -31.87 8.10
N LEU A 18 2.02 -31.95 9.06
CA LEU A 18 0.58 -31.97 8.80
C LEU A 18 0.10 -30.69 8.10
N HIS A 19 0.61 -29.54 8.53
CA HIS A 19 0.24 -28.23 7.98
C HIS A 19 1.26 -27.69 6.97
N ARG A 20 2.40 -28.40 6.82
CA ARG A 20 3.54 -27.98 6.01
C ARG A 20 4.06 -26.58 6.39
N VAL A 21 4.09 -26.26 7.68
CA VAL A 21 4.57 -24.96 8.17
C VAL A 21 5.87 -25.08 8.96
N LEU A 22 6.71 -24.06 8.87
CA LEU A 22 7.92 -23.93 9.67
C LEU A 22 7.67 -22.90 10.78
N ILE A 23 7.55 -23.33 12.03
CA ILE A 23 7.31 -22.45 13.17
C ILE A 23 8.63 -21.96 13.74
N CYS A 24 8.75 -20.64 13.93
CA CYS A 24 9.80 -20.07 14.77
C CYS A 24 9.40 -20.17 16.23
N LEU A 25 10.16 -20.92 17.04
CA LEU A 25 9.81 -21.23 18.43
C LEU A 25 9.79 -19.98 19.33
N PRO A 26 10.77 -19.05 19.27
CA PRO A 26 10.71 -17.81 20.05
C PRO A 26 9.57 -16.87 19.61
N CYS A 27 9.31 -16.77 18.30
CA CYS A 27 8.30 -15.85 17.77
C CYS A 27 6.87 -16.41 17.83
N GLN A 28 6.74 -17.72 18.02
CA GLN A 28 5.51 -18.51 18.10
C GLN A 28 4.56 -18.27 16.92
N HIS A 29 5.12 -18.20 15.72
CA HIS A 29 4.36 -18.16 14.47
C HIS A 29 5.11 -18.87 13.35
N ALA A 30 4.36 -19.29 12.33
CA ALA A 30 4.90 -19.83 11.09
C ALA A 30 5.64 -18.76 10.29
N VAL A 31 6.75 -19.16 9.68
CA VAL A 31 7.58 -18.33 8.80
C VAL A 31 7.44 -18.87 7.38
N GLN A 32 7.12 -17.97 6.44
CA GLN A 32 6.94 -18.32 5.04
C GLN A 32 8.29 -18.66 4.38
N PRO A 33 8.32 -19.51 3.34
CA PRO A 33 9.55 -19.93 2.69
C PRO A 33 10.38 -18.74 2.18
N SER A 34 9.75 -17.77 1.51
CA SER A 34 10.39 -16.55 1.02
C SER A 34 10.82 -15.59 2.13
N ALA A 35 10.27 -15.75 3.34
CA ALA A 35 10.50 -14.85 4.47
C ALA A 35 11.52 -15.37 5.48
N VAL A 36 12.01 -16.61 5.38
CA VAL A 36 12.95 -17.20 6.36
C VAL A 36 14.21 -16.33 6.49
N MET A 37 14.82 -15.93 5.38
CA MET A 37 16.02 -15.09 5.39
C MET A 37 15.77 -13.74 6.06
N ARG A 38 14.66 -13.09 5.70
CA ARG A 38 14.27 -11.78 6.24
C ARG A 38 13.94 -11.86 7.72
N HIS A 39 13.20 -12.89 8.14
CA HIS A 39 12.86 -13.16 9.54
C HIS A 39 14.11 -13.33 10.41
N LEU A 40 15.11 -14.09 9.94
CA LEU A 40 16.37 -14.27 10.67
C LEU A 40 17.21 -12.99 10.75
N LYS A 41 17.13 -12.12 9.72
CA LYS A 41 17.80 -10.82 9.69
C LYS A 41 17.14 -9.82 10.64
N GLU A 42 15.84 -9.67 10.53
CA GLU A 42 15.09 -8.56 11.14
C GLU A 42 14.70 -8.85 12.59
N ILE A 43 14.37 -10.11 12.92
CA ILE A 43 13.86 -10.48 14.25
C ILE A 43 14.94 -11.12 15.12
N HIS A 44 15.80 -11.96 14.52
CA HIS A 44 16.87 -12.66 15.24
C HIS A 44 18.26 -12.03 15.05
N HIS A 45 18.37 -10.96 14.26
CA HIS A 45 19.61 -10.20 14.02
C HIS A 45 20.83 -11.07 13.65
N LEU A 46 20.61 -12.24 13.05
CA LEU A 46 21.70 -13.13 12.65
C LEU A 46 22.45 -12.53 11.47
N ASN A 47 23.78 -12.62 11.41
CA ASN A 47 24.55 -12.16 10.26
C ASN A 47 24.49 -13.15 9.08
N HIS A 48 25.01 -12.77 7.92
CA HIS A 48 24.95 -13.59 6.70
C HIS A 48 25.53 -15.01 6.89
N ALA A 49 26.68 -15.14 7.55
CA ALA A 49 27.33 -16.43 7.78
C ALA A 49 26.52 -17.33 8.71
N GLN A 50 25.90 -16.74 9.75
CA GLN A 50 25.08 -17.45 10.72
C GLN A 50 23.75 -17.94 10.15
N ARG A 51 23.20 -17.31 9.10
CA ARG A 51 21.91 -17.70 8.50
C ARG A 51 21.98 -18.95 7.63
N LYS A 52 23.15 -19.26 7.06
CA LYS A 52 23.30 -20.34 6.08
C LYS A 52 22.79 -21.71 6.58
N PRO A 53 23.11 -22.16 7.81
CA PRO A 53 22.59 -23.44 8.34
C PRO A 53 21.05 -23.45 8.50
N PHE A 54 20.43 -22.31 8.81
CA PHE A 54 18.98 -22.22 8.96
C PHE A 54 18.26 -22.25 7.61
N MET A 55 18.86 -21.62 6.59
CA MET A 55 18.35 -21.69 5.21
C MET A 55 18.46 -23.11 4.66
N GLU A 56 19.59 -23.79 4.89
CA GLU A 56 19.78 -25.21 4.53
C GLU A 56 18.85 -26.15 5.31
N TYR A 57 18.49 -25.79 6.54
CA TYR A 57 17.50 -26.54 7.31
C TYR A 57 16.09 -26.36 6.74
N ALA A 58 15.67 -25.11 6.48
CA ALA A 58 14.36 -24.80 5.95
C ALA A 58 14.15 -25.40 4.54
N SER A 59 15.18 -25.44 3.70
CA SER A 59 15.09 -25.98 2.33
C SER A 59 14.83 -27.48 2.26
N LYS A 60 15.03 -28.23 3.36
CA LYS A 60 14.72 -29.67 3.45
C LYS A 60 13.21 -29.94 3.46
N PHE A 61 12.39 -28.92 3.72
CA PHE A 61 10.96 -29.07 3.93
C PHE A 61 10.15 -28.37 2.84
N ALA A 62 9.05 -29.00 2.42
CA ALA A 62 8.11 -28.43 1.47
C ALA A 62 7.12 -27.48 2.17
N ILE A 63 7.58 -26.29 2.55
CA ILE A 63 6.80 -25.31 3.31
C ILE A 63 5.67 -24.70 2.45
N ALA A 64 4.44 -24.70 2.95
CA ALA A 64 3.26 -24.14 2.29
C ALA A 64 3.16 -22.61 2.47
N GLY A 65 2.62 -21.92 1.45
CA GLY A 65 2.28 -20.50 1.54
C GLY A 65 1.00 -20.27 2.35
N PRO A 66 0.71 -19.03 2.81
CA PRO A 66 -0.44 -18.75 3.68
C PRO A 66 -1.81 -19.20 3.18
N GLN A 67 -2.00 -19.21 1.86
CA GLN A 67 -3.23 -19.69 1.22
C GLN A 67 -3.34 -21.22 1.14
N ASP A 68 -2.20 -21.93 1.19
CA ASP A 68 -2.10 -23.38 1.02
C ASP A 68 -1.99 -24.13 2.35
N VAL A 69 -1.86 -23.40 3.47
CA VAL A 69 -1.82 -24.02 4.81
C VAL A 69 -3.20 -24.56 5.16
N VAL A 70 -3.25 -25.88 5.34
CA VAL A 70 -4.47 -26.59 5.74
C VAL A 70 -4.74 -26.32 7.23
N PRO A 71 -5.91 -25.77 7.61
CA PRO A 71 -6.26 -25.58 9.01
C PRO A 71 -6.37 -26.94 9.74
N PRO A 72 -6.07 -27.00 11.05
CA PRO A 72 -6.20 -28.24 11.81
C PRO A 72 -7.64 -28.74 11.86
N ASP A 73 -7.79 -30.07 11.83
CA ASP A 73 -9.04 -30.73 12.20
C ASP A 73 -9.25 -30.73 13.73
N GLU A 74 -10.37 -31.28 14.18
CA GLU A 74 -10.75 -31.31 15.61
C GLU A 74 -9.75 -32.06 16.51
N SER A 75 -9.01 -33.01 15.95
CA SER A 75 -8.03 -33.83 16.70
C SER A 75 -6.65 -33.18 16.81
N HIS A 76 -6.38 -32.16 15.99
CA HIS A 76 -5.08 -31.48 15.90
C HIS A 76 -5.13 -30.02 16.43
N PHE A 77 -6.16 -29.68 17.20
CA PHE A 77 -6.28 -28.41 17.90
C PHE A 77 -6.12 -28.59 19.44
N PRO A 78 -5.24 -27.84 20.12
CA PRO A 78 -4.40 -26.76 19.61
C PRO A 78 -3.17 -27.26 18.86
N VAL A 79 -2.80 -26.54 17.80
CA VAL A 79 -1.56 -26.75 17.06
C VAL A 79 -0.38 -26.44 17.99
N PRO A 80 0.61 -27.35 18.13
CA PRO A 80 1.77 -27.14 18.98
C PRO A 80 2.58 -25.89 18.60
N PHE A 81 3.24 -25.28 19.60
CA PHE A 81 4.14 -24.12 19.45
C PHE A 81 3.49 -22.80 19.00
N LEU A 82 2.17 -22.75 18.84
CA LEU A 82 1.41 -21.53 18.57
C LEU A 82 0.64 -21.08 19.81
N PRO A 83 0.50 -19.76 20.06
CA PRO A 83 -0.21 -19.25 21.22
C PRO A 83 -1.72 -19.46 21.07
N VAL A 84 -2.37 -19.96 22.12
CA VAL A 84 -3.84 -20.08 22.18
C VAL A 84 -4.43 -18.78 22.69
N LEU A 85 -5.23 -18.13 21.84
CA LEU A 85 -5.88 -16.85 22.11
C LEU A 85 -7.33 -17.05 22.55
N ASN A 86 -7.83 -16.14 23.38
CA ASN A 86 -9.27 -16.03 23.64
C ASN A 86 -9.89 -15.15 22.54
N GLY A 87 -10.82 -15.71 21.76
CA GLY A 87 -11.52 -14.97 20.72
C GLY A 87 -13.00 -15.28 20.68
N LEU A 88 -13.62 -14.91 19.57
CA LEU A 88 -15.06 -14.89 19.36
C LEU A 88 -15.39 -15.55 18.02
N SER A 89 -16.41 -16.39 18.01
CA SER A 89 -16.98 -17.01 16.80
C SER A 89 -18.39 -16.49 16.56
N CYS A 90 -18.69 -16.13 15.32
CA CYS A 90 -20.03 -15.73 14.91
C CYS A 90 -21.01 -16.91 15.07
N ARG A 91 -22.25 -16.64 15.49
CA ARG A 91 -23.31 -17.66 15.63
C ARG A 91 -24.29 -17.72 14.46
N PHE A 92 -24.15 -16.84 13.47
CA PHE A 92 -25.05 -16.86 12.32
C PHE A 92 -24.91 -18.17 11.55
N PRO A 93 -26.03 -18.85 11.19
CA PRO A 93 -25.99 -20.10 10.45
C PRO A 93 -25.16 -19.96 9.16
N GLY A 94 -24.16 -20.82 9.00
CA GLY A 94 -23.26 -20.80 7.83
C GLY A 94 -22.13 -19.76 7.88
N CYS A 95 -22.01 -18.97 8.95
CA CYS A 95 -20.92 -18.01 9.11
C CYS A 95 -19.75 -18.60 9.90
N GLU A 96 -18.57 -18.70 9.28
CA GLU A 96 -17.33 -19.19 9.92
C GLU A 96 -16.41 -18.04 10.39
N HIS A 97 -16.94 -16.84 10.63
CA HIS A 97 -16.12 -15.68 11.00
C HIS A 97 -15.58 -15.77 12.43
N LEU A 98 -14.26 -15.58 12.58
CA LEU A 98 -13.53 -15.62 13.84
C LEU A 98 -12.73 -14.32 14.05
N CYS A 99 -12.76 -13.76 15.25
CA CYS A 99 -11.91 -12.62 15.60
C CYS A 99 -11.61 -12.55 17.11
N VAL A 100 -10.69 -11.68 17.54
CA VAL A 100 -10.24 -11.60 18.94
C VAL A 100 -10.97 -10.52 19.74
N THR A 101 -11.63 -9.55 19.09
CA THR A 101 -12.19 -8.37 19.77
C THR A 101 -13.68 -8.20 19.46
N THR A 102 -14.45 -7.80 20.47
CA THR A 102 -15.89 -7.53 20.35
C THR A 102 -16.19 -6.42 19.34
N LYS A 103 -15.32 -5.41 19.25
CA LYS A 103 -15.43 -4.33 18.25
C LYS A 103 -15.41 -4.87 16.81
N ARG A 104 -14.50 -5.80 16.49
CA ARG A 104 -14.43 -6.42 15.16
C ARG A 104 -15.66 -7.30 14.91
N MET A 105 -16.11 -8.03 15.92
CA MET A 105 -17.31 -8.85 15.78
C MET A 105 -18.57 -8.01 15.53
N ARG A 106 -18.77 -6.90 16.26
CA ARG A 106 -19.89 -5.97 16.01
C ARG A 106 -19.85 -5.40 14.59
N HIS A 107 -18.67 -5.01 14.13
CA HIS A 107 -18.51 -4.53 12.76
C HIS A 107 -18.86 -5.62 11.73
N HIS A 108 -18.40 -6.86 11.93
CA HIS A 108 -18.76 -8.00 11.09
C HIS A 108 -20.28 -8.28 11.10
N CYS A 109 -20.91 -8.30 12.28
CA CYS A 109 -22.35 -8.48 12.41
C CYS A 109 -23.12 -7.39 11.65
N LEU A 110 -22.65 -6.15 11.67
CA LEU A 110 -23.29 -5.05 10.96
C LEU A 110 -23.05 -5.13 9.45
N SER A 111 -21.84 -5.44 9.00
CA SER A 111 -21.49 -5.42 7.57
C SER A 111 -21.98 -6.66 6.82
N VAL A 112 -21.98 -7.83 7.46
CA VAL A 112 -22.34 -9.11 6.83
C VAL A 112 -23.77 -9.53 7.16
N HIS A 113 -24.20 -9.32 8.40
CA HIS A 113 -25.53 -9.76 8.85
C HIS A 113 -26.53 -8.61 9.03
N GLN A 114 -26.11 -7.35 8.83
CA GLN A 114 -26.95 -6.15 8.94
C GLN A 114 -27.62 -5.99 10.32
N ILE A 115 -26.98 -6.49 11.37
CA ILE A 115 -27.46 -6.35 12.76
C ILE A 115 -26.40 -5.70 13.65
N ALA A 116 -26.85 -5.02 14.71
CA ALA A 116 -25.95 -4.30 15.63
C ALA A 116 -25.03 -5.21 16.48
N GLY A 117 -25.25 -6.53 16.48
CA GLY A 117 -24.42 -7.51 17.17
C GLY A 117 -24.51 -7.41 18.70
N ARG A 118 -25.21 -8.36 19.32
CA ARG A 118 -25.42 -8.46 20.76
C ARG A 118 -24.48 -9.47 21.38
N GLU A 119 -23.81 -9.03 22.44
CA GLU A 119 -22.85 -9.82 23.18
C GLU A 119 -23.49 -11.03 23.85
N GLY A 120 -22.92 -12.22 23.63
CA GLY A 120 -23.42 -13.49 24.16
C GLY A 120 -24.58 -14.13 23.38
N LEU A 121 -25.22 -13.40 22.46
CA LEU A 121 -26.30 -13.89 21.61
C LEU A 121 -25.81 -14.18 20.19
N ASP A 122 -25.17 -13.19 19.56
CA ASP A 122 -24.81 -13.25 18.12
C ASP A 122 -23.40 -13.81 17.89
N TRP A 123 -22.62 -14.00 18.96
CA TRP A 123 -21.33 -14.68 18.97
C TRP A 123 -21.09 -15.36 20.32
N HIS A 124 -20.12 -16.26 20.37
CA HIS A 124 -19.67 -16.87 21.62
C HIS A 124 -18.15 -16.92 21.73
N PRO A 125 -17.61 -16.99 22.95
CA PRO A 125 -16.17 -17.13 23.16
C PRO A 125 -15.68 -18.50 22.66
N VAL A 126 -14.51 -18.49 22.03
CA VAL A 126 -13.79 -19.68 21.54
C VAL A 126 -12.28 -19.53 21.73
N LYS A 127 -11.57 -20.65 21.76
CA LYS A 127 -10.10 -20.65 21.69
C LYS A 127 -9.67 -20.54 20.23
N LEU A 128 -8.80 -19.58 19.92
CA LEU A 128 -8.30 -19.33 18.57
C LEU A 128 -6.79 -19.55 18.50
N GLN A 129 -6.31 -19.97 17.33
CA GLN A 129 -4.89 -19.90 16.96
C GLN A 129 -4.76 -19.35 15.54
N THR A 130 -3.55 -18.92 15.18
CA THR A 130 -3.20 -18.48 13.81
C THR A 130 -1.79 -18.94 13.51
N PHE A 131 -1.54 -19.35 12.26
CA PHE A 131 -0.19 -19.69 11.81
C PHE A 131 0.65 -18.43 11.57
N PHE A 132 0.07 -17.39 10.98
CA PHE A 132 0.81 -16.20 10.56
C PHE A 132 0.31 -14.92 11.27
N LYS A 133 1.15 -13.88 11.25
CA LYS A 133 0.86 -12.53 11.74
C LYS A 133 0.78 -11.54 10.57
N GLY A 134 0.27 -10.33 10.82
CA GLY A 134 0.14 -9.27 9.81
C GLY A 134 -0.91 -9.59 8.74
N ASN A 135 -0.61 -9.29 7.48
CA ASN A 135 -1.57 -9.42 6.36
C ASN A 135 -1.97 -10.87 6.05
N ALA A 136 -1.16 -11.85 6.49
CA ALA A 136 -1.45 -13.28 6.31
C ALA A 136 -2.23 -13.89 7.49
N LEU A 137 -2.69 -13.08 8.45
CA LEU A 137 -3.36 -13.54 9.66
C LEU A 137 -4.73 -14.18 9.31
N ARG A 138 -4.92 -15.42 9.75
CA ARG A 138 -6.19 -16.16 9.63
C ARG A 138 -6.39 -17.00 10.88
N TYR A 139 -7.46 -16.71 11.62
CA TYR A 139 -7.79 -17.47 12.82
C TYR A 139 -8.46 -18.80 12.46
N PHE A 140 -8.19 -19.82 13.27
CA PHE A 140 -8.90 -21.09 13.26
C PHE A 140 -9.22 -21.52 14.70
N THR A 141 -10.23 -22.37 14.84
CA THR A 141 -10.73 -22.89 16.12
C THR A 141 -11.19 -24.34 15.98
N ASN A 142 -11.42 -25.02 17.10
CA ASN A 142 -12.05 -26.34 17.09
C ASN A 142 -13.55 -26.22 16.79
N ARG A 143 -14.04 -26.91 15.75
CA ARG A 143 -15.45 -26.91 15.33
C ARG A 143 -16.39 -27.44 16.42
N SER A 144 -15.94 -28.34 17.30
CA SER A 144 -16.76 -28.82 18.43
C SER A 144 -17.05 -27.74 19.49
N SER A 145 -16.27 -26.65 19.53
CA SER A 145 -16.57 -25.48 20.38
C SER A 145 -17.48 -24.45 19.68
N ALA A 146 -17.74 -24.59 18.38
CA ALA A 146 -18.52 -23.65 17.56
C ALA A 146 -20.02 -23.95 17.50
N MET A 147 -20.48 -25.06 18.07
CA MET A 147 -21.91 -25.39 18.19
C MET A 147 -22.40 -25.25 19.64
N PRO A 148 -23.61 -24.71 19.88
CA PRO A 148 -24.28 -24.85 21.17
C PRO A 148 -24.67 -26.33 21.41
N PRO A 149 -24.82 -26.76 22.67
CA PRO A 149 -25.43 -28.06 22.97
C PRO A 149 -26.83 -28.10 22.34
N ALA A 150 -27.13 -29.16 21.59
CA ALA A 150 -28.45 -29.39 21.03
C ALA A 150 -29.45 -29.64 22.17
N ASP A 151 -30.34 -28.68 22.42
CA ASP A 151 -31.53 -28.91 23.24
C ASP A 151 -32.43 -29.94 22.54
N GLN A 152 -32.70 -31.03 23.24
CA GLN A 152 -33.62 -32.08 22.81
C GLN A 152 -35.06 -31.52 22.74
N PRO A 153 -35.86 -31.88 21.73
CA PRO A 153 -37.26 -31.52 21.69
C PRO A 153 -38.04 -32.41 22.66
N SER A 154 -38.39 -31.87 23.83
CA SER A 154 -39.45 -32.42 24.67
C SER A 154 -40.77 -31.75 24.30
N ALA A 155 -41.59 -32.50 23.56
CA ALA A 155 -42.96 -32.15 23.25
C ALA A 155 -43.87 -32.44 24.45
N SER A 156 -44.66 -31.44 24.85
CA SER A 156 -45.96 -31.46 25.57
C SER A 156 -46.03 -30.18 26.41
N GLY A 157 -47.06 -29.36 26.43
CA GLY A 157 -48.37 -29.37 25.79
C GLY A 157 -49.22 -28.33 26.55
N SER A 158 -50.02 -27.58 25.80
CA SER A 158 -51.28 -26.95 26.23
C SER A 158 -51.29 -25.67 27.08
N GLY A 159 -52.16 -24.74 26.64
CA GLY A 159 -52.82 -23.70 27.44
C GLY A 159 -52.54 -22.29 26.94
N ASN A 160 -53.34 -21.77 26.00
CA ASN A 160 -54.42 -20.77 26.24
C ASN A 160 -53.87 -19.39 26.66
N SER A 161 -54.26 -18.25 26.10
CA SER A 161 -55.43 -17.85 25.32
C SER A 161 -55.24 -16.38 24.88
N SER A 162 -56.01 -15.96 23.85
CA SER A 162 -56.65 -14.63 23.67
C SER A 162 -55.76 -13.36 23.68
N ASP A 163 -55.86 -12.39 22.76
CA ASP A 163 -56.99 -11.97 21.93
C ASP A 163 -56.52 -10.85 20.96
N THR A 164 -57.15 -10.77 19.78
CA THR A 164 -57.55 -9.54 19.02
C THR A 164 -56.47 -8.51 18.59
N ASP A 165 -56.40 -7.93 17.38
CA ASP A 165 -57.44 -7.63 16.40
C ASP A 165 -56.86 -7.20 15.02
N LEU A 166 -57.58 -7.62 13.98
CA LEU A 166 -58.03 -6.89 12.78
C LEU A 166 -57.09 -5.92 12.02
N TRP A 167 -56.76 -6.31 10.77
CA TRP A 167 -57.28 -5.65 9.56
C TRP A 167 -56.93 -6.47 8.30
N SER A 168 -57.96 -6.79 7.53
CA SER A 168 -57.91 -7.59 6.30
C SER A 168 -57.59 -6.76 5.05
N THR A 169 -57.22 -7.49 3.99
CA THR A 169 -57.32 -7.15 2.55
C THR A 169 -56.35 -6.08 2.03
N ARG A 170 -55.63 -6.29 0.91
CA ARG A 170 -56.01 -6.91 -0.36
C ARG A 170 -54.75 -7.42 -1.08
N ALA A 171 -54.81 -8.65 -1.58
CA ALA A 171 -53.89 -9.16 -2.59
C ALA A 171 -54.23 -8.56 -3.96
N LEU A 172 -53.20 -8.08 -4.66
CA LEU A 172 -53.22 -7.81 -6.10
C LEU A 172 -51.98 -8.45 -6.69
N SER A 173 -52.21 -9.53 -7.41
CA SER A 173 -51.25 -10.23 -8.25
C SER A 173 -51.01 -9.42 -9.52
N THR A 174 -49.73 -9.18 -9.85
CA THR A 174 -49.28 -8.94 -11.23
C THR A 174 -47.84 -9.44 -11.38
N PRO A 175 -47.47 -9.94 -12.57
CA PRO A 175 -46.38 -10.88 -12.75
C PRO A 175 -45.02 -10.16 -12.84
N ALA A 176 -44.00 -10.79 -12.26
CA ALA A 176 -42.61 -10.38 -12.42
C ALA A 176 -42.18 -10.65 -13.88
N SER A 177 -41.88 -9.59 -14.62
CA SER A 177 -41.03 -9.67 -15.81
C SER A 177 -39.61 -9.33 -15.38
N GLU A 178 -38.70 -10.29 -15.56
CA GLU A 178 -37.27 -10.13 -15.32
C GLU A 178 -36.71 -8.99 -16.20
N PRO A 179 -35.88 -8.08 -15.66
CA PRO A 179 -35.16 -7.14 -16.50
C PRO A 179 -33.98 -7.88 -17.16
N THR A 180 -34.18 -8.29 -18.41
CA THR A 180 -33.09 -8.65 -19.31
C THR A 180 -32.15 -7.45 -19.43
N MET A 181 -30.97 -7.53 -18.80
CA MET A 181 -29.92 -6.53 -18.99
C MET A 181 -29.43 -6.59 -20.43
N PHE A 182 -29.87 -5.64 -21.26
CA PHE A 182 -29.25 -5.36 -22.53
C PHE A 182 -27.86 -4.78 -22.24
N MET A 183 -26.80 -5.55 -22.50
CA MET A 183 -25.45 -5.00 -22.58
C MET A 183 -25.41 -4.07 -23.79
N THR A 184 -25.40 -2.77 -23.56
CA THR A 184 -24.99 -1.80 -24.57
C THR A 184 -23.51 -2.04 -24.89
N PRO A 185 -23.13 -2.21 -26.17
CA PRO A 185 -21.73 -2.31 -26.56
C PRO A 185 -21.01 -1.00 -26.22
N LEU A 186 -19.78 -1.12 -25.69
CA LEU A 186 -18.87 0.00 -25.43
C LEU A 186 -18.71 0.84 -26.70
N SER A 187 -19.22 2.07 -26.69
CA SER A 187 -18.93 3.03 -27.76
C SER A 187 -17.44 3.39 -27.72
N PRO A 188 -16.70 3.29 -28.83
CA PRO A 188 -15.32 3.76 -28.88
C PRO A 188 -15.29 5.26 -28.58
N VAL A 189 -14.36 5.69 -27.73
CA VAL A 189 -14.13 7.11 -27.43
C VAL A 189 -13.85 7.84 -28.74
N ALA A 190 -14.82 8.61 -29.24
CA ALA A 190 -14.64 9.44 -30.42
C ALA A 190 -13.78 10.64 -30.02
N LEU A 191 -12.46 10.54 -30.27
CA LEU A 191 -11.50 11.59 -29.95
C LEU A 191 -11.86 12.87 -30.72
N SER A 192 -11.95 13.99 -30.01
CA SER A 192 -12.05 15.30 -30.66
C SER A 192 -10.77 15.60 -31.46
N ARG A 193 -10.80 16.66 -32.28
CA ARG A 193 -9.58 17.13 -32.97
C ARG A 193 -8.50 17.53 -31.97
N SER A 194 -8.88 18.08 -30.81
CA SER A 194 -7.95 18.42 -29.74
C SER A 194 -7.30 17.15 -29.16
N ASP A 195 -8.12 16.16 -28.82
CA ASP A 195 -7.64 14.89 -28.24
C ASP A 195 -6.73 14.12 -29.22
N SER A 196 -7.04 14.17 -30.52
CA SER A 196 -6.20 13.57 -31.55
C SER A 196 -4.80 14.21 -31.61
N ASN A 197 -4.73 15.54 -31.44
CA ASN A 197 -3.45 16.26 -31.39
C ASN A 197 -2.67 15.92 -30.11
N LEU A 198 -3.35 15.85 -28.96
CA LEU A 198 -2.76 15.45 -27.69
C LEU A 198 -2.23 14.00 -27.76
N PHE A 199 -3.01 13.07 -28.31
CA PHE A 199 -2.57 11.69 -28.50
C PHE A 199 -1.38 11.61 -29.47
N HIS A 200 -1.41 12.37 -30.58
CA HIS A 200 -0.28 12.45 -31.51
C HIS A 200 0.98 13.01 -30.83
N HIS A 201 0.85 14.04 -29.98
CA HIS A 201 1.97 14.56 -29.20
C HIS A 201 2.51 13.51 -28.22
N TYR A 202 1.62 12.71 -27.62
CA TYR A 202 2.03 11.65 -26.70
C TYR A 202 2.92 10.60 -27.38
N VAL A 203 2.46 10.05 -28.51
CA VAL A 203 3.14 8.94 -29.21
C VAL A 203 4.45 9.35 -29.89
N ASN A 204 4.70 10.65 -30.07
CA ASN A 204 5.91 11.17 -30.69
C ASN A 204 6.89 11.79 -29.68
N PHE A 205 6.39 12.39 -28.60
CA PHE A 205 7.22 13.22 -27.72
C PHE A 205 7.05 12.88 -26.23
N THR A 206 5.82 12.82 -25.71
CA THR A 206 5.60 12.72 -24.26
C THR A 206 6.12 11.42 -23.65
N TYR A 207 5.91 10.27 -24.30
CA TYR A 207 6.33 8.98 -23.75
C TYR A 207 7.86 8.88 -23.54
N LEU A 208 8.65 9.59 -24.36
CA LEU A 208 10.11 9.60 -24.26
C LEU A 208 10.60 10.26 -22.96
N THR A 209 9.77 11.12 -22.37
CA THR A 209 10.11 11.88 -21.16
C THR A 209 9.94 11.07 -19.88
N PHE A 210 9.27 9.92 -19.93
CA PHE A 210 8.93 9.15 -18.73
C PHE A 210 10.11 8.31 -18.21
N SER A 211 10.99 7.84 -19.09
CA SER A 211 12.14 7.04 -18.69
C SER A 211 13.21 7.06 -19.78
N SER A 212 14.47 6.93 -19.38
CA SER A 212 15.59 6.67 -20.30
C SER A 212 15.79 5.19 -20.60
N ASP A 213 15.11 4.28 -19.89
CA ASP A 213 15.20 2.84 -20.11
C ASP A 213 14.42 2.45 -21.40
N PRO A 214 15.08 1.89 -22.43
CA PRO A 214 14.42 1.48 -23.67
C PRO A 214 13.28 0.47 -23.47
N ALA A 215 13.37 -0.41 -22.47
CA ALA A 215 12.31 -1.37 -22.18
C ALA A 215 11.06 -0.67 -21.64
N VAL A 216 11.24 0.30 -20.74
CA VAL A 216 10.16 1.12 -20.19
C VAL A 216 9.55 2.02 -21.28
N GLN A 217 10.39 2.65 -22.11
CA GLN A 217 9.93 3.47 -23.23
C GLN A 217 9.08 2.66 -24.21
N ARG A 218 9.46 1.43 -24.53
CA ARG A 218 8.66 0.55 -25.40
C ARG A 218 7.26 0.30 -24.82
N VAL A 219 7.15 0.08 -23.52
CA VAL A 219 5.86 -0.12 -22.85
C VAL A 219 4.98 1.12 -23.02
N PHE A 220 5.49 2.30 -22.68
CA PHE A 220 4.73 3.55 -22.81
C PHE A 220 4.41 3.92 -24.26
N LYS A 221 5.29 3.58 -25.21
CA LYS A 221 5.08 3.85 -26.63
C LYS A 221 4.02 2.95 -27.26
N GLU A 222 4.08 1.66 -26.98
CA GLU A 222 3.34 0.66 -27.76
C GLU A 222 2.24 -0.03 -26.98
N ILE A 223 2.49 -0.38 -25.71
CA ILE A 223 1.56 -1.20 -24.93
C ILE A 223 0.49 -0.33 -24.28
N VAL A 224 0.91 0.76 -23.64
CA VAL A 224 0.00 1.67 -22.93
C VAL A 224 -1.08 2.26 -23.87
N PRO A 225 -0.78 2.72 -25.09
CA PRO A 225 -1.82 3.17 -26.03
C PRO A 225 -2.77 2.06 -26.48
N ARG A 226 -2.27 0.82 -26.61
CA ARG A 226 -3.12 -0.34 -26.96
C ARG A 226 -4.10 -0.68 -25.83
N LEU A 227 -3.63 -0.65 -24.57
CA LEU A 227 -4.50 -0.79 -23.40
C LEU A 227 -5.52 0.36 -23.34
N ALA A 228 -5.08 1.60 -23.59
CA ALA A 228 -5.95 2.77 -23.55
C ALA A 228 -7.14 2.71 -24.52
N ALA A 229 -7.04 1.94 -25.62
CA ALA A 229 -8.16 1.72 -26.53
C ALA A 229 -9.32 0.94 -25.87
N GLY A 230 -9.04 0.10 -24.87
CA GLY A 230 -10.04 -0.66 -24.11
C GLY A 230 -10.39 -0.06 -22.74
N PHE A 231 -9.62 0.92 -22.26
CA PHE A 231 -9.78 1.50 -20.93
C PHE A 231 -9.80 3.05 -21.02
N PRO A 232 -10.99 3.67 -21.09
CA PRO A 232 -11.13 5.12 -21.25
C PRO A 232 -10.39 5.96 -20.21
N PHE A 233 -10.37 5.55 -18.93
CA PHE A 233 -9.58 6.24 -17.91
C PHE A 233 -8.09 6.35 -18.27
N LEU A 234 -7.53 5.30 -18.88
CA LEU A 234 -6.12 5.27 -19.29
C LEU A 234 -5.88 6.18 -20.49
N MET A 235 -6.82 6.24 -21.44
CA MET A 235 -6.76 7.19 -22.55
C MET A 235 -6.75 8.63 -22.03
N HIS A 236 -7.65 8.97 -21.11
CA HIS A 236 -7.65 10.30 -20.50
C HIS A 236 -6.34 10.58 -19.73
N GLY A 237 -5.73 9.59 -19.08
CA GLY A 237 -4.39 9.73 -18.49
C GLY A 237 -3.30 10.07 -19.52
N ILE A 238 -3.32 9.42 -20.69
CA ILE A 238 -2.41 9.72 -21.81
C ILE A 238 -2.58 11.17 -22.26
N LEU A 239 -3.82 11.61 -22.47
CA LEU A 239 -4.14 12.94 -22.96
C LEU A 239 -3.76 14.02 -21.94
N ALA A 240 -4.02 13.78 -20.64
CA ALA A 240 -3.66 14.69 -19.55
C ALA A 240 -2.14 14.90 -19.47
N CYS A 241 -1.35 13.82 -19.47
CA CYS A 241 0.12 13.91 -19.49
C CYS A 241 0.63 14.66 -20.71
N SER A 242 0.00 14.44 -21.87
CA SER A 242 0.38 15.12 -23.11
C SER A 242 0.09 16.62 -23.08
N ALA A 243 -1.07 17.01 -22.56
CA ALA A 243 -1.44 18.40 -22.37
C ALA A 243 -0.47 19.10 -21.41
N LEU A 244 -0.13 18.49 -20.27
CA LEU A 244 0.87 19.06 -19.35
C LEU A 244 2.26 19.21 -19.99
N HIS A 245 2.67 18.24 -20.81
CA HIS A 245 3.95 18.34 -21.52
C HIS A 245 3.94 19.51 -22.53
N LEU A 246 2.83 19.75 -23.23
CA LEU A 246 2.66 20.93 -24.07
C LEU A 246 2.59 22.22 -23.26
N ALA A 247 1.97 22.21 -22.08
CA ALA A 247 1.90 23.36 -21.18
C ALA A 247 3.29 23.84 -20.71
N TYR A 248 4.24 22.92 -20.61
CA TYR A 248 5.65 23.22 -20.35
C TYR A 248 6.36 23.73 -21.62
N GLY A 249 6.18 23.06 -22.76
CA GLY A 249 6.86 23.41 -24.02
C GLY A 249 6.35 24.67 -24.72
N ASP A 250 5.13 25.12 -24.42
CA ASP A 250 4.49 26.30 -25.00
C ASP A 250 3.88 27.20 -23.90
N PRO A 251 4.71 28.06 -23.28
CA PRO A 251 4.27 28.96 -22.21
C PRO A 251 3.14 29.91 -22.61
N SER A 252 3.01 30.23 -23.90
CA SER A 252 1.98 31.17 -24.39
C SER A 252 0.57 30.58 -24.31
N ASN A 253 0.45 29.26 -24.49
CA ASN A 253 -0.82 28.53 -24.39
C ASN A 253 -0.94 27.69 -23.12
N ARG A 254 -0.01 27.85 -22.17
CA ARG A 254 0.03 27.09 -20.91
C ARG A 254 -1.33 27.00 -20.20
N PRO A 255 -2.08 28.11 -19.95
CA PRO A 255 -3.35 28.03 -19.24
C PRO A 255 -4.38 27.12 -19.92
N ARG A 256 -4.41 27.12 -21.27
CA ARG A 256 -5.30 26.25 -22.04
C ARG A 256 -4.94 24.77 -21.83
N TYR A 257 -3.66 24.44 -21.97
CA TYR A 257 -3.22 23.06 -21.83
C TYR A 257 -3.35 22.52 -20.39
N VAL A 258 -3.19 23.38 -19.38
CA VAL A 258 -3.50 23.02 -17.99
C VAL A 258 -4.99 22.71 -17.83
N ILE A 259 -5.88 23.53 -18.40
CA ILE A 259 -7.33 23.25 -18.40
C ILE A 259 -7.64 21.92 -19.11
N ASP A 260 -7.03 21.66 -20.26
CA ASP A 260 -7.20 20.39 -20.98
C ASP A 260 -6.74 19.19 -20.12
N ALA A 261 -5.61 19.33 -19.42
CA ALA A 261 -5.11 18.30 -18.52
C ALA A 261 -6.06 18.01 -17.35
N LEU A 262 -6.54 19.07 -16.68
CA LEU A 262 -7.49 18.95 -15.57
C LEU A 262 -8.81 18.32 -16.04
N HIS A 263 -9.32 18.74 -17.19
CA HIS A 263 -10.52 18.17 -17.80
C HIS A 263 -10.38 16.65 -17.98
N HIS A 264 -9.26 16.18 -18.55
CA HIS A 264 -9.05 14.75 -18.71
C HIS A 264 -8.83 14.02 -17.36
N GLN A 265 -8.23 14.65 -16.36
CA GLN A 265 -8.14 14.07 -15.02
C GLN A 265 -9.53 13.91 -14.37
N GLU A 266 -10.42 14.89 -14.50
CA GLU A 266 -11.80 14.84 -14.00
C GLU A 266 -12.60 13.70 -14.64
N LEU A 267 -12.35 13.38 -15.92
CA LEU A 267 -12.94 12.23 -16.60
C LEU A 267 -12.31 10.90 -16.17
N ALA A 268 -10.99 10.86 -16.00
CA ALA A 268 -10.26 9.63 -15.73
C ALA A 268 -10.46 9.10 -14.30
N ILE A 269 -10.42 10.00 -13.29
CA ILE A 269 -10.35 9.62 -11.88
C ILE A 269 -11.60 8.84 -11.41
N PRO A 270 -12.84 9.24 -11.72
CA PRO A 270 -14.04 8.50 -11.29
C PRO A 270 -14.07 7.07 -11.83
N GLU A 271 -13.75 6.90 -13.11
CA GLU A 271 -13.73 5.59 -13.76
C GLU A 271 -12.60 4.73 -13.21
N PHE A 272 -11.40 5.30 -13.04
CA PHE A 272 -10.29 4.64 -12.37
C PHE A 272 -10.69 4.16 -10.97
N ARG A 273 -11.30 5.03 -10.14
CA ARG A 273 -11.80 4.69 -8.80
C ARG A 273 -12.80 3.54 -8.82
N SER A 274 -13.69 3.48 -9.81
CA SER A 274 -14.64 2.37 -9.95
C SER A 274 -13.93 1.05 -10.35
N THR A 275 -12.91 1.15 -11.20
CA THR A 275 -12.17 0.00 -11.72
C THR A 275 -11.33 -0.66 -10.63
N ILE A 276 -10.67 0.14 -9.79
CA ILE A 276 -9.82 -0.37 -8.71
C ILE A 276 -10.62 -1.08 -7.59
N MET A 277 -11.94 -0.90 -7.51
CA MET A 277 -12.77 -1.67 -6.56
C MET A 277 -12.87 -3.16 -6.93
N HIS A 278 -12.61 -3.50 -8.19
CA HIS A 278 -12.71 -4.86 -8.73
C HIS A 278 -11.46 -5.19 -9.57
N VAL A 279 -10.29 -5.20 -8.94
CA VAL A 279 -9.04 -5.56 -9.60
C VAL A 279 -9.10 -7.02 -10.06
N ASN A 280 -8.78 -7.25 -11.33
CA ASN A 280 -8.72 -8.56 -11.93
C ASN A 280 -7.63 -8.63 -13.00
N ASP A 281 -7.55 -9.81 -13.59
CA ASP A 281 -6.57 -10.22 -14.58
C ASP A 281 -6.61 -9.44 -15.90
N ASP A 282 -7.70 -8.73 -16.19
CA ASP A 282 -7.92 -8.00 -17.44
C ASP A 282 -7.62 -6.50 -17.26
N ASN A 283 -7.86 -5.95 -16.07
CA ASN A 283 -7.70 -4.51 -15.80
C ASN A 283 -6.40 -4.15 -15.04
N GLY A 284 -5.72 -5.13 -14.44
CA GLY A 284 -4.54 -4.89 -13.60
C GLY A 284 -3.41 -4.13 -14.30
N GLU A 285 -3.13 -4.45 -15.56
CA GLU A 285 -2.10 -3.76 -16.36
C GLU A 285 -2.48 -2.30 -16.63
N SER A 286 -3.74 -2.04 -16.96
CA SER A 286 -4.25 -0.68 -17.21
C SER A 286 -4.24 0.18 -15.94
N ILE A 287 -4.58 -0.43 -14.79
CA ILE A 287 -4.48 0.22 -13.48
C ILE A 287 -3.03 0.61 -13.18
N LEU A 288 -2.08 -0.32 -13.40
CA LEU A 288 -0.67 -0.03 -13.21
C LEU A 288 -0.22 1.12 -14.12
N ALA A 289 -0.50 1.03 -15.43
CA ALA A 289 -0.12 2.08 -16.39
C ALA A 289 -0.68 3.46 -16.00
N PHE A 290 -1.93 3.52 -15.56
CA PHE A 290 -2.55 4.77 -15.14
C PHE A 290 -1.95 5.33 -13.85
N ALA A 291 -1.52 4.47 -12.91
CA ALA A 291 -0.81 4.92 -11.71
C ALA A 291 0.47 5.70 -12.06
N PHE A 292 1.23 5.26 -13.06
CA PHE A 292 2.39 6.01 -13.57
C PHE A 292 1.98 7.36 -14.18
N MET A 293 0.88 7.40 -14.96
CA MET A 293 0.36 8.65 -15.52
C MET A 293 -0.06 9.64 -14.42
N LEU A 294 -0.69 9.16 -13.34
CA LEU A 294 -1.07 9.99 -12.20
C LEU A 294 0.13 10.63 -11.50
N VAL A 295 1.25 9.92 -11.40
CA VAL A 295 2.51 10.49 -10.89
C VAL A 295 2.94 11.67 -11.76
N VAL A 296 3.05 11.46 -13.07
CA VAL A 296 3.49 12.50 -14.02
C VAL A 296 2.56 13.70 -13.96
N CYS A 297 1.25 13.43 -13.96
CA CYS A 297 0.21 14.44 -13.82
C CYS A 297 0.36 15.24 -12.52
N SER A 298 0.49 14.56 -11.38
CA SER A 298 0.57 15.21 -10.07
C SER A 298 1.86 16.00 -9.90
N LEU A 299 2.94 15.62 -10.57
CA LEU A 299 4.21 16.35 -10.58
C LEU A 299 4.19 17.52 -11.58
N GLY A 300 3.45 17.42 -12.68
CA GLY A 300 3.34 18.45 -13.72
C GLY A 300 2.38 19.60 -13.41
N THR A 301 1.45 19.45 -12.46
CA THR A 301 0.48 20.49 -12.05
C THR A 301 0.99 21.35 -10.89
N GLU A 302 0.99 22.69 -11.01
CA GLU A 302 1.55 23.62 -10.00
C GLU A 302 0.67 23.79 -8.74
N GLU A 303 1.25 24.39 -7.69
CA GLU A 303 0.54 24.70 -6.44
C GLU A 303 -0.64 25.66 -6.69
N GLY A 304 -1.85 25.20 -6.36
CA GLY A 304 -3.10 25.95 -6.55
C GLY A 304 -4.06 25.33 -7.57
N GLU A 305 -3.59 24.40 -8.41
CA GLU A 305 -4.35 23.91 -9.57
C GLU A 305 -4.85 22.46 -9.45
N GLY A 306 -4.57 21.72 -8.36
CA GLY A 306 -5.18 20.39 -8.18
C GLY A 306 -4.37 19.29 -7.51
N GLY A 307 -3.56 19.60 -6.50
CA GLY A 307 -2.99 18.60 -5.59
C GLY A 307 -1.48 18.48 -5.62
N ASN A 308 -0.92 18.23 -4.43
CA ASN A 308 0.51 18.13 -4.19
C ASN A 308 0.88 16.69 -3.86
N LEU A 309 1.91 16.13 -4.51
CA LEU A 309 2.39 14.78 -4.22
C LEU A 309 3.00 14.64 -2.82
N PHE A 310 3.57 15.72 -2.27
CA PHE A 310 4.38 15.67 -1.04
C PHE A 310 4.02 16.70 0.04
N LEU A 311 3.46 17.87 -0.30
CA LEU A 311 3.12 18.93 0.66
C LEU A 311 1.61 19.14 0.76
N PHE A 312 1.04 18.90 1.93
CA PHE A 312 -0.39 19.05 2.16
C PHE A 312 -0.78 20.55 2.25
N PRO A 313 -1.84 21.00 1.54
CA PRO A 313 -2.39 22.33 1.74
C PRO A 313 -2.90 22.47 3.18
N SER A 314 -2.51 23.55 3.85
CA SER A 314 -3.00 23.82 5.20
C SER A 314 -4.50 24.11 5.19
N GLY A 315 -5.30 23.32 5.90
CA GLY A 315 -6.68 23.70 6.27
C GLY A 315 -7.82 23.32 5.32
N THR A 316 -7.57 22.57 4.24
CA THR A 316 -8.66 21.89 3.51
C THR A 316 -8.46 20.40 3.64
N GLY A 317 -9.48 19.67 4.12
CA GLY A 317 -9.43 18.22 4.34
C GLY A 317 -9.37 17.38 3.06
N ASN A 318 -8.65 17.87 2.04
CA ASN A 318 -8.30 17.11 0.86
C ASN A 318 -6.89 16.54 1.10
N ASP A 319 -6.86 15.42 1.82
CA ASP A 319 -5.68 14.58 2.01
C ASP A 319 -4.99 14.40 0.65
N SER A 320 -3.65 14.41 0.60
CA SER A 320 -2.92 14.17 -0.66
C SER A 320 -3.29 12.80 -1.22
N HIS A 321 -4.30 12.77 -2.08
CA HIS A 321 -4.88 11.54 -2.59
C HIS A 321 -3.84 10.75 -3.35
N THR A 322 -2.90 11.42 -4.04
CA THR A 322 -1.96 10.77 -4.94
C THR A 322 -0.96 9.87 -4.23
N ILE A 323 -0.27 10.31 -3.17
CA ILE A 323 0.72 9.43 -2.50
C ILE A 323 0.04 8.23 -1.85
N HIS A 324 -1.11 8.45 -1.21
CA HIS A 324 -1.91 7.37 -0.64
C HIS A 324 -2.45 6.43 -1.74
N LEU A 325 -2.84 6.96 -2.89
CA LEU A 325 -3.33 6.18 -4.03
C LEU A 325 -2.22 5.33 -4.65
N LEU A 326 -1.00 5.86 -4.77
CA LEU A 326 0.16 5.09 -5.24
C LEU A 326 0.52 3.96 -4.27
N ARG A 327 0.45 4.22 -2.96
CA ARG A 327 0.68 3.23 -1.90
C ARG A 327 -0.42 2.17 -1.80
N ALA A 328 -1.67 2.59 -1.92
CA ALA A 328 -2.81 1.68 -1.97
C ALA A 328 -2.73 0.83 -3.23
N GLY A 329 -2.38 1.43 -4.37
CA GLY A 329 -2.28 0.77 -5.68
C GLY A 329 -1.41 -0.48 -5.68
N CYS A 330 -0.26 -0.47 -5.00
CA CYS A 330 0.58 -1.67 -4.94
C CYS A 330 0.01 -2.77 -4.03
N SER A 331 -0.72 -2.44 -2.96
CA SER A 331 -1.47 -3.46 -2.21
C SER A 331 -2.64 -4.02 -3.01
N MET A 332 -3.32 -3.17 -3.79
CA MET A 332 -4.48 -3.54 -4.60
C MET A 332 -4.12 -4.41 -5.81
N LEU A 333 -2.94 -4.21 -6.38
CA LEU A 333 -2.43 -5.03 -7.49
C LEU A 333 -1.81 -6.35 -7.03
N SER A 334 -1.61 -6.56 -5.71
CA SER A 334 -1.01 -7.78 -5.16
C SER A 334 -1.64 -9.08 -5.68
N PRO A 335 -2.98 -9.23 -5.81
CA PRO A 335 -3.60 -10.46 -6.31
C PRO A 335 -3.23 -10.79 -7.76
N VAL A 336 -2.93 -9.77 -8.58
CA VAL A 336 -2.67 -9.90 -10.03
C VAL A 336 -1.20 -9.64 -10.38
N TRP A 337 -0.35 -9.37 -9.38
CA TRP A 337 1.02 -8.92 -9.58
C TRP A 337 1.89 -9.92 -10.35
N SER A 338 1.72 -11.22 -10.09
CA SER A 338 2.46 -12.28 -10.80
C SER A 338 2.25 -12.16 -12.31
N LYS A 339 0.99 -12.03 -12.74
CA LYS A 339 0.62 -11.90 -14.15
C LYS A 339 1.18 -10.62 -14.76
N ILE A 340 1.08 -9.49 -14.06
CA ILE A 340 1.67 -8.22 -14.52
C ILE A 340 3.19 -8.34 -14.66
N SER A 341 3.85 -9.05 -13.74
CA SER A 341 5.31 -9.22 -13.75
C SER A 341 5.83 -10.14 -14.86
N GLU A 342 4.96 -11.00 -15.39
CA GLU A 342 5.26 -11.90 -16.52
C GLU A 342 4.71 -11.35 -17.85
N GLY A 343 3.81 -10.37 -17.78
CA GLY A 343 3.10 -9.80 -18.92
C GLY A 343 3.83 -8.68 -19.65
N PRO A 344 3.16 -8.05 -20.64
CA PRO A 344 3.69 -6.91 -21.39
C PRO A 344 4.16 -5.74 -20.54
N LEU A 345 3.61 -5.54 -19.34
CA LEU A 345 4.01 -4.47 -18.41
C LEU A 345 5.14 -4.86 -17.44
N ALA A 346 5.75 -6.04 -17.61
CA ALA A 346 6.88 -6.48 -16.78
C ALA A 346 8.02 -5.45 -16.61
N PRO A 347 8.36 -4.62 -17.62
CA PRO A 347 9.34 -3.54 -17.40
C PRO A 347 8.90 -2.48 -16.38
N LEU A 348 7.60 -2.16 -16.32
CA LEU A 348 7.06 -1.21 -15.34
C LEU A 348 6.97 -1.82 -13.94
N SER A 349 6.58 -3.09 -13.84
CA SER A 349 6.53 -3.77 -12.52
C SER A 349 7.91 -3.84 -11.87
N LYS A 350 8.99 -3.98 -12.65
CA LYS A 350 10.38 -3.96 -12.15
C LYS A 350 10.84 -2.61 -11.58
N LEU A 351 10.15 -1.52 -11.92
CA LEU A 351 10.38 -0.22 -11.29
C LEU A 351 9.83 -0.19 -9.86
N TRP A 352 8.93 -1.11 -9.52
CA TRP A 352 8.42 -1.32 -8.18
C TRP A 352 9.22 -2.40 -7.48
N ARG A 353 10.17 -2.00 -6.62
CA ARG A 353 11.03 -2.93 -5.88
C ARG A 353 10.59 -3.03 -4.42
N ASP A 354 10.56 -4.25 -3.90
CA ASP A 354 10.38 -4.51 -2.47
C ASP A 354 11.68 -4.23 -1.69
N ASP A 355 12.83 -4.46 -2.34
CA ASP A 355 14.16 -4.24 -1.78
C ASP A 355 15.03 -3.42 -2.75
N LEU A 356 15.71 -2.41 -2.22
CA LEU A 356 16.68 -1.60 -2.95
C LEU A 356 18.03 -2.32 -3.09
N CYS A 357 18.23 -3.42 -2.35
CA CYS A 357 19.46 -4.21 -2.32
C CYS A 357 20.70 -3.40 -1.90
N VAL A 358 20.50 -2.42 -1.02
CA VAL A 358 21.57 -1.58 -0.46
C VAL A 358 21.92 -2.00 0.96
N SER A 359 23.17 -1.79 1.34
CA SER A 359 23.66 -1.99 2.71
C SER A 359 24.29 -0.70 3.19
N ILE A 360 23.74 -0.14 4.27
CA ILE A 360 24.29 1.02 4.96
C ILE A 360 24.78 0.60 6.34
N ASP A 361 25.90 1.17 6.78
CA ASP A 361 26.36 1.02 8.16
C ASP A 361 25.65 2.06 9.02
N LEU A 362 24.69 1.61 9.82
CA LEU A 362 23.82 2.46 10.61
C LEU A 362 24.56 3.23 11.72
N ASP A 363 25.72 2.73 12.16
CA ASP A 363 26.47 3.33 13.27
C ASP A 363 27.44 4.41 12.78
N THR A 364 27.95 4.26 11.55
CA THR A 364 29.02 5.13 11.03
C THR A 364 28.57 6.09 9.92
N ASP A 365 27.35 5.95 9.39
CA ASP A 365 26.87 6.81 8.32
C ASP A 365 26.77 8.29 8.76
N PRO A 366 27.51 9.22 8.12
CA PRO A 366 27.59 10.61 8.57
C PRO A 366 26.28 11.38 8.35
N LEU A 367 25.51 11.03 7.31
CA LEU A 367 24.22 11.67 7.07
C LEU A 367 23.21 11.20 8.12
N LEU A 368 23.16 9.90 8.40
CA LEU A 368 22.28 9.34 9.43
C LEU A 368 22.58 9.90 10.82
N ASN A 369 23.86 10.00 11.17
CA ASN A 369 24.29 10.61 12.43
C ASN A 369 23.86 12.08 12.54
N SER A 370 23.99 12.85 11.46
CA SER A 370 23.48 14.24 11.40
C SER A 370 21.96 14.28 11.57
N LEU A 371 21.22 13.42 10.87
CA LEU A 371 19.76 13.34 10.96
C LEU A 371 19.27 12.90 12.34
N PHE A 372 20.02 12.06 13.06
CA PHE A 372 19.67 11.66 14.42
C PHE A 372 20.02 12.71 15.47
N SER A 373 20.98 13.60 15.21
CA SER A 373 21.35 14.69 16.11
C SER A 373 20.22 15.72 16.33
N VAL A 374 19.18 15.71 15.50
CA VAL A 374 18.02 16.61 15.68
C VAL A 374 17.06 16.14 16.76
N LEU A 375 17.14 14.86 17.14
CA LEU A 375 16.30 14.29 18.17
C LEU A 375 16.76 14.81 19.54
N PRO A 376 15.84 15.24 20.41
CA PRO A 376 16.19 15.75 21.73
C PRO A 376 16.85 14.67 22.60
N ASP A 377 17.86 15.06 23.38
CA ASP A 377 18.53 14.18 24.33
C ASP A 377 17.62 13.88 25.52
N GLY A 378 16.99 12.70 25.51
CA GLY A 378 16.19 12.17 26.62
C GLY A 378 14.72 11.91 26.25
N PRO A 379 13.96 11.20 27.12
CA PRO A 379 12.55 10.90 26.89
C PRO A 379 11.75 12.20 26.92
N SER A 380 11.61 12.79 25.75
CA SER A 380 10.92 14.06 25.54
C SER A 380 9.42 13.86 25.53
N THR A 381 8.68 14.95 25.76
CA THR A 381 7.21 15.02 25.65
C THR A 381 6.68 14.76 24.23
N MET A 382 7.55 14.60 23.23
CA MET A 382 7.23 13.93 21.97
C MET A 382 7.06 12.44 22.24
N GLY A 383 5.82 11.93 22.13
CA GLY A 383 5.52 10.54 22.43
C GLY A 383 6.51 9.59 21.74
N PHE A 384 6.97 8.57 22.47
CA PHE A 384 7.92 7.53 22.04
C PHE A 384 7.72 7.03 20.58
N TRP A 385 6.48 7.04 20.10
CA TRP A 385 6.08 6.71 18.74
C TRP A 385 6.66 7.64 17.68
N SER A 386 6.68 8.96 17.86
CA SER A 386 7.18 9.90 16.84
C SER A 386 8.69 9.78 16.60
N GLU A 387 9.47 9.46 17.64
CA GLU A 387 10.91 9.24 17.51
C GLU A 387 11.20 8.00 16.67
N SER A 388 10.58 6.86 16.98
CA SER A 388 10.77 5.62 16.23
C SER A 388 10.40 5.75 14.75
N VAL A 389 9.30 6.46 14.46
CA VAL A 389 8.82 6.72 13.10
C VAL A 389 9.81 7.62 12.34
N TYR A 390 10.30 8.70 12.98
CA TYR A 390 11.34 9.55 12.40
C TYR A 390 12.62 8.76 12.11
N ARG A 391 13.12 7.97 13.07
CA ARG A 391 14.34 7.15 12.88
C ARG A 391 14.19 6.19 11.72
N SER A 392 13.06 5.49 11.64
CA SER A 392 12.75 4.58 10.53
C SER A 392 12.73 5.30 9.19
N ALA A 393 12.06 6.45 9.09
CA ALA A 393 12.01 7.24 7.86
C ALA A 393 13.39 7.80 7.46
N ALA A 394 14.24 8.17 8.43
CA ALA A 394 15.60 8.63 8.19
C ALA A 394 16.52 7.50 7.67
N ILE A 395 16.43 6.29 8.23
CA ILE A 395 17.16 5.12 7.74
C ILE A 395 16.79 4.84 6.28
N LEU A 396 15.49 4.80 5.97
CA LEU A 396 15.01 4.60 4.59
C LEU A 396 15.48 5.71 3.64
N LEU A 397 15.63 6.95 4.13
CA LEU A 397 16.12 8.05 3.32
C LEU A 397 17.60 7.87 2.95
N VAL A 398 18.42 7.46 3.92
CA VAL A 398 19.84 7.18 3.69
C VAL A 398 20.02 5.98 2.75
N GLU A 399 19.20 4.93 2.89
CA GLU A 399 19.12 3.84 1.91
C GLU A 399 18.81 4.35 0.51
N ALA A 400 17.89 5.30 0.37
CA ALA A 400 17.53 5.90 -0.92
C ALA A 400 18.69 6.70 -1.54
N PHE A 401 19.43 7.46 -0.73
CA PHE A 401 20.65 8.16 -1.19
C PHE A 401 21.72 7.18 -1.67
N GLU A 402 21.96 6.11 -0.91
CA GLU A 402 22.93 5.08 -1.28
C GLU A 402 22.49 4.35 -2.56
N PHE A 403 21.20 4.04 -2.69
CA PHE A 403 20.65 3.44 -3.90
C PHE A 403 20.84 4.35 -5.12
N ALA A 404 20.53 5.64 -5.00
CA ALA A 404 20.75 6.59 -6.08
C ALA A 404 22.23 6.72 -6.46
N ARG A 405 23.13 6.72 -5.46
CA ARG A 405 24.58 6.74 -5.69
C ARG A 405 25.05 5.52 -6.47
N GLN A 406 24.56 4.32 -6.14
CA GLN A 406 24.89 3.08 -6.85
C GLN A 406 24.33 3.05 -8.28
N ARG A 407 23.13 3.60 -8.47
CA ARG A 407 22.47 3.70 -9.80
C ARG A 407 23.13 4.75 -10.70
N GLY A 408 23.67 5.82 -10.12
CA GLY A 408 24.33 6.91 -10.85
C GLY A 408 23.43 7.49 -11.94
N ALA A 409 23.95 7.57 -13.17
CA ALA A 409 23.21 8.12 -14.31
C ALA A 409 21.96 7.31 -14.73
N ALA A 410 21.81 6.07 -14.22
CA ALA A 410 20.62 5.25 -14.46
C ALA A 410 19.50 5.48 -13.43
N PHE A 411 19.72 6.35 -12.43
CA PHE A 411 18.70 6.70 -11.45
C PHE A 411 17.56 7.49 -12.12
N THR A 412 16.32 7.04 -11.89
CA THR A 412 15.11 7.62 -12.51
C THR A 412 14.16 8.19 -11.46
N VAL A 413 13.18 8.99 -11.90
CA VAL A 413 12.11 9.46 -11.01
C VAL A 413 11.33 8.29 -10.37
N TRP A 414 11.17 7.18 -11.09
CA TRP A 414 10.52 5.98 -10.57
C TRP A 414 11.34 5.30 -9.47
N ASP A 415 12.66 5.22 -9.66
CA ASP A 415 13.58 4.75 -8.63
C ASP A 415 13.48 5.64 -7.38
N ALA A 416 13.43 6.97 -7.55
CA ALA A 416 13.33 7.91 -6.43
C ALA A 416 12.00 7.85 -5.68
N LEU A 417 10.88 7.62 -6.38
CA LEU A 417 9.56 7.44 -5.75
C LEU A 417 9.47 6.12 -4.99
N ASN A 418 9.99 5.03 -5.58
CA ASN A 418 10.01 3.72 -4.94
C ASN A 418 10.96 3.69 -3.74
N ALA A 419 12.10 4.38 -3.80
CA ALA A 419 13.14 4.30 -2.79
C ALA A 419 12.78 4.92 -1.44
N TRP A 420 11.89 5.92 -1.39
CA TRP A 420 11.55 6.55 -0.12
C TRP A 420 10.05 6.86 0.08
N PRO A 421 9.37 7.68 -0.75
CA PRO A 421 7.97 8.02 -0.52
C PRO A 421 7.02 6.83 -0.45
N LEU A 422 7.31 5.75 -1.19
CA LEU A 422 6.50 4.55 -1.17
C LEU A 422 6.84 3.61 -0.01
N ARG A 423 8.01 3.75 0.64
CA ARG A 423 8.52 2.87 1.71
C ARG A 423 8.33 3.39 3.14
N VAL A 424 8.27 4.70 3.36
CA VAL A 424 8.13 5.28 4.72
C VAL A 424 6.89 4.77 5.49
N PRO A 425 6.88 4.71 6.83
CA PRO A 425 5.67 4.33 7.56
C PRO A 425 4.46 5.22 7.22
N SER A 426 3.22 4.74 7.42
CA SER A 426 2.04 5.59 7.21
C SER A 426 1.99 6.71 8.26
N GLU A 427 2.44 6.37 9.46
CA GLU A 427 2.61 7.26 10.61
C GLU A 427 3.57 8.42 10.32
N TYR A 428 4.53 8.24 9.40
CA TYR A 428 5.39 9.34 8.96
C TYR A 428 4.61 10.38 8.14
N LEU A 429 3.63 9.93 7.33
CA LEU A 429 2.77 10.86 6.59
C LEU A 429 1.89 11.67 7.54
N ASP A 430 1.43 11.07 8.64
CA ASP A 430 0.70 11.80 9.69
C ASP A 430 1.56 12.90 10.31
N LEU A 431 2.86 12.65 10.53
CA LEU A 431 3.81 13.67 11.00
C LEU A 431 4.00 14.79 9.97
N LEU A 432 4.06 14.46 8.67
CA LEU A 432 4.12 15.47 7.60
C LEU A 432 2.84 16.32 7.54
N GLN A 433 1.67 15.70 7.66
CA GLN A 433 0.39 16.40 7.71
C GLN A 433 0.28 17.32 8.93
N ALA A 434 0.87 16.91 10.06
CA ALA A 434 0.99 17.73 11.27
C ALA A 434 2.08 18.82 11.18
N ASN A 435 2.73 19.01 10.02
CA ASN A 435 3.87 19.92 9.82
C ASN A 435 5.00 19.71 10.86
N HIS A 436 5.25 18.47 11.26
CA HIS A 436 6.28 18.15 12.24
C HIS A 436 7.66 18.57 11.71
N PRO A 437 8.44 19.40 12.45
CA PRO A 437 9.69 19.97 11.92
C PRO A 437 10.70 18.93 11.43
N GLY A 438 10.90 17.84 12.19
CA GLY A 438 11.77 16.75 11.75
C GLY A 438 11.25 16.04 10.50
N ALA A 439 9.93 15.87 10.36
CA ALA A 439 9.40 15.18 9.19
C ALA A 439 9.60 16.02 7.92
N LEU A 440 9.37 17.33 8.02
CA LEU A 440 9.65 18.31 6.97
C LEU A 440 11.15 18.38 6.62
N LEU A 441 12.05 18.24 7.59
CA LEU A 441 13.49 18.16 7.34
C LEU A 441 13.86 16.95 6.48
N LEU A 442 13.36 15.75 6.80
CA LEU A 442 13.60 14.55 5.98
C LEU A 442 13.05 14.72 4.57
N LEU A 443 11.89 15.37 4.42
CA LEU A 443 11.32 15.68 3.11
C LEU A 443 12.20 16.66 2.31
N ALA A 444 12.80 17.65 2.96
CA ALA A 444 13.75 18.55 2.31
C ALA A 444 15.00 17.81 1.80
N TYR A 445 15.54 16.87 2.58
CA TYR A 445 16.64 16.00 2.12
C TYR A 445 16.22 15.11 0.95
N TYR A 446 15.00 14.58 0.96
CA TYR A 446 14.49 13.84 -0.20
C TYR A 446 14.38 14.70 -1.46
N PHE A 447 14.01 15.97 -1.33
CA PHE A 447 14.03 16.88 -2.47
C PHE A 447 15.43 17.14 -3.03
N LEU A 448 16.45 17.18 -2.17
CA LEU A 448 17.85 17.22 -2.61
C LEU A 448 18.22 15.95 -3.40
N LEU A 449 17.74 14.79 -2.97
CA LEU A 449 17.90 13.55 -3.74
C LEU A 449 17.24 13.67 -5.13
N LEU A 450 16.05 14.26 -5.20
CA LEU A 450 15.36 14.42 -6.47
C LEU A 450 16.02 15.44 -7.41
N GLN A 451 16.78 16.42 -6.90
CA GLN A 451 17.57 17.34 -7.74
C GLN A 451 18.69 16.64 -8.52
N THR A 452 19.08 15.43 -8.11
CA THR A 452 20.06 14.63 -8.87
C THR A 452 19.49 14.10 -10.19
N LEU A 453 18.15 14.07 -10.33
CA LEU A 453 17.50 13.72 -11.57
C LEU A 453 17.69 14.86 -12.57
N LYS A 454 18.09 14.52 -13.80
CA LYS A 454 18.14 15.47 -14.94
C LYS A 454 16.86 16.31 -14.99
N PRO A 455 16.90 17.56 -15.51
CA PRO A 455 15.73 18.43 -15.52
C PRO A 455 14.60 17.79 -16.34
N LEU A 456 13.70 17.11 -15.63
CA LEU A 456 12.45 16.59 -16.15
C LEU A 456 11.46 17.75 -16.13
N TRP A 457 10.72 17.92 -17.23
CA TRP A 457 9.82 19.07 -17.40
C TRP A 457 8.75 19.16 -16.31
N PHE A 458 8.32 18.02 -15.75
CA PHE A 458 7.37 17.94 -14.64
C PHE A 458 8.03 18.07 -13.25
N PHE A 459 9.29 18.46 -13.17
CA PHE A 459 10.06 18.44 -11.93
C PHE A 459 11.00 19.65 -11.74
N GLU A 460 11.48 20.24 -12.83
CA GLU A 460 12.53 21.26 -12.86
C GLU A 460 12.28 22.49 -11.98
N THR A 461 11.09 23.09 -12.04
CA THR A 461 10.75 24.28 -11.24
C THR A 461 10.17 23.94 -9.86
N ARG A 462 9.82 22.67 -9.65
CA ARG A 462 8.98 22.26 -8.52
C ARG A 462 9.77 22.04 -7.24
N VAL A 463 11.02 21.57 -7.34
CA VAL A 463 11.82 21.35 -6.12
C VAL A 463 12.00 22.64 -5.33
N SER A 464 12.34 23.72 -6.01
CA SER A 464 12.54 25.03 -5.37
C SER A 464 11.26 25.53 -4.69
N GLN A 465 10.11 25.42 -5.37
CA GLN A 465 8.81 25.78 -4.79
C GLN A 465 8.48 24.94 -3.56
N LEU A 466 8.72 23.63 -3.61
CA LEU A 466 8.48 22.74 -2.47
C LEU A 466 9.43 23.02 -1.30
N LEU A 467 10.70 23.34 -1.56
CA LEU A 467 11.66 23.76 -0.53
C LEU A 467 11.27 25.12 0.09
N ASP A 468 10.75 26.07 -0.70
CA ASP A 468 10.19 27.32 -0.19
C ASP A 468 8.97 27.06 0.69
N GLY A 469 8.09 26.14 0.28
CA GLY A 469 6.95 25.69 1.08
C GLY A 469 7.35 25.05 2.41
N ILE A 470 8.46 24.31 2.46
CA ILE A 470 9.03 23.79 3.71
C ILE A 470 9.63 24.91 4.55
N CYS A 471 10.38 25.84 3.93
CA CYS A 471 10.97 26.98 4.62
C CYS A 471 9.93 27.78 5.39
N LEU A 472 8.80 28.10 4.74
CA LEU A 472 7.70 28.85 5.37
C LEU A 472 7.10 28.12 6.58
N ARG A 473 7.04 26.78 6.54
CA ARG A 473 6.51 25.96 7.64
C ARG A 473 7.48 25.86 8.80
N LEU A 474 8.78 25.77 8.53
CA LEU A 474 9.82 25.67 9.56
C LEU A 474 10.14 27.03 10.22
N GLN A 475 10.05 28.13 9.46
CA GLN A 475 10.43 29.46 9.95
C GLN A 475 9.60 29.86 11.18
N GLY A 476 10.26 29.94 12.33
CA GLY A 476 9.63 30.30 13.62
C GLY A 476 8.89 29.14 14.32
N ASN A 477 8.81 27.95 13.71
CA ASN A 477 8.10 26.79 14.26
C ASN A 477 8.99 25.53 14.44
N SER A 478 10.30 25.64 14.21
CA SER A 478 11.25 24.53 14.34
C SER A 478 12.33 24.77 15.38
N PRO A 479 12.84 23.71 16.05
CA PRO A 479 14.07 23.79 16.83
C PRO A 479 15.27 24.31 16.02
N ASP A 480 16.21 24.99 16.68
CA ASP A 480 17.36 25.62 16.01
C ASP A 480 18.23 24.61 15.25
N ASN A 481 18.46 23.42 15.79
CA ASN A 481 19.23 22.35 15.14
C ASN A 481 18.57 21.87 13.83
N VAL A 482 17.24 21.71 13.81
CA VAL A 482 16.47 21.37 12.60
C VAL A 482 16.58 22.49 11.57
N TRP A 483 16.45 23.74 12.02
CA TRP A 483 16.55 24.91 11.14
C TRP A 483 17.93 25.04 10.50
N GLN A 484 19.01 24.84 11.26
CA GLN A 484 20.38 24.91 10.72
C GLN A 484 20.62 23.86 9.62
N LEU A 485 20.22 22.61 9.84
CA LEU A 485 20.35 21.57 8.81
C LEU A 485 19.51 21.89 7.57
N PHE A 486 18.31 22.45 7.74
CA PHE A 486 17.49 22.89 6.61
C PHE A 486 18.18 23.99 5.79
N LEU A 487 18.85 24.96 6.45
CA LEU A 487 19.61 25.99 5.75
C LEU A 487 20.77 25.41 4.94
N GLU A 488 21.45 24.38 5.43
CA GLU A 488 22.49 23.67 4.66
C GLU A 488 21.93 23.02 3.38
N ILE A 489 20.74 22.42 3.46
CA ILE A 489 20.06 21.84 2.29
C ILE A 489 19.75 22.94 1.28
N ARG A 490 19.20 24.07 1.75
CA ARG A 490 18.83 25.21 0.88
C ARG A 490 20.06 25.80 0.18
N ALA A 491 21.19 25.88 0.87
CA ALA A 491 22.46 26.32 0.29
C ALA A 491 22.95 25.36 -0.80
N LYS A 492 22.85 24.04 -0.58
CA LYS A 492 23.21 23.01 -1.57
C LYS A 492 22.29 23.00 -2.79
N SER A 493 21.01 23.34 -2.61
CA SER A 493 20.01 23.44 -3.68
C SER A 493 20.11 24.71 -4.52
N SER A 494 20.82 25.74 -4.05
CA SER A 494 20.94 27.04 -4.73
C SER A 494 22.20 27.13 -5.62
N LEU A 495 23.01 26.07 -5.62
CA LEU A 495 24.20 25.86 -6.46
C LEU A 495 23.83 24.97 -7.64
#